data_AF-A0A496YD62-F1
#
_entry.id   AF-A0A496YD62-F1
#
_cell.length_a   1.000
_cell.length_b   1.000
_cell.length_c   1.000
_cell.angle_alpha   90.00
_cell.angle_beta   90.00
_cell.angle_gamma   90.00
#
_symmetry.space_group_name_H-M   'P 1'
#
loop_
_entity.id
_entity.type
_entity.pdbx_description
1 polymer ?
#
loop_
_entity_poly.entity_id
_entity_poly.type
_entity_poly.pdbx_seq_one_letter_code
_entity_poly.pdbx_strand_id
1 'polypeptide(L)'
;MKRIPFHKSAGLGAVFLAVLLLLATGCQSQHRFIKKTAFKGTNDIIITFAAPVDESWAKNISNYRVYEKPDPDIELKIGSITLSNGGRSVTLHFEEALNQDQPHMVTMQNIMSGGKSVGSAYVKVKKLYLGVLFSVLIGAMLIHNFVFTKYLGLCVFFGTSQKKSTAVGMGVTFTIVMVVSAMMSWALYQFVLKPYHLDYLQIIVFIGLVSLSVQAVDTILRKINPTLFKAFGVYLVLVIANCIILAVPLILADNEYNAWESLMLALGAGLGFLVALFLMSSARERLELANVPPTYRGLPIAFVVAGLFALAFLGFSGMSIF
;
A
#
# COMPACT_ATOMS: atom_id res chain seq x y z
N MET A 1 -10.67 -5.42 44.29
CA MET A 1 -11.87 -4.86 43.62
C MET A 1 -11.94 -3.36 43.91
N LYS A 2 -11.35 -2.52 43.05
CA LYS A 2 -11.40 -1.06 43.17
C LYS A 2 -11.76 -0.53 41.78
N ARG A 3 -12.99 -0.05 41.60
CA ARG A 3 -13.46 0.62 40.38
C ARG A 3 -12.63 1.89 40.22
N ILE A 4 -11.98 2.07 39.06
CA ILE A 4 -11.25 3.28 38.70
C ILE A 4 -11.93 3.84 37.44
N PRO A 5 -12.17 5.17 37.36
CA PRO A 5 -13.18 5.73 36.46
C PRO A 5 -12.70 5.74 35.01
N PHE A 6 -13.62 5.38 34.11
CA PHE A 6 -13.56 5.66 32.68
C PHE A 6 -13.50 7.19 32.48
N HIS A 7 -12.30 7.76 32.33
CA HIS A 7 -12.17 9.12 31.82
C HIS A 7 -11.06 9.19 30.77
N LYS A 8 -11.48 9.57 29.55
CA LYS A 8 -10.70 9.91 28.35
C LYS A 8 -10.07 8.74 27.55
N SER A 9 -10.91 8.04 26.78
CA SER A 9 -10.57 7.41 25.49
C SER A 9 -10.58 8.40 24.31
N ALA A 10 -10.71 9.71 24.57
CA ALA A 10 -10.90 10.74 23.55
C ALA A 10 -9.69 10.95 22.62
N GLY A 11 -8.47 10.67 23.08
CA GLY A 11 -7.25 10.87 22.27
C GLY A 11 -7.07 9.82 21.17
N LEU A 12 -7.35 8.54 21.47
CA LEU A 12 -7.24 7.46 20.49
C LEU A 12 -8.36 7.55 19.45
N GLY A 13 -9.56 7.95 19.89
CA GLY A 13 -10.67 8.27 19.01
C GLY A 13 -10.37 9.45 18.08
N ALA A 14 -9.71 10.50 18.57
CA ALA A 14 -9.35 11.67 17.74
C ALA A 14 -8.32 11.35 16.66
N VAL A 15 -7.33 10.49 16.92
CA VAL A 15 -6.35 10.05 15.91
C VAL A 15 -7.02 9.15 14.87
N PHE A 16 -7.88 8.22 15.30
CA PHE A 16 -8.63 7.34 14.40
C PHE A 16 -9.62 8.14 13.53
N LEU A 17 -10.27 9.15 14.11
CA LEU A 17 -11.18 10.07 13.43
C LEU A 17 -10.42 11.01 12.47
N ALA A 18 -9.21 11.44 12.82
CA ALA A 18 -8.36 12.23 11.93
C ALA A 18 -7.84 11.42 10.73
N VAL A 19 -7.49 10.15 10.94
CA VAL A 19 -7.16 9.22 9.84
C VAL A 19 -8.38 8.96 8.96
N LEU A 20 -9.58 8.79 9.54
CA LEU A 20 -10.84 8.67 8.80
C LEU A 20 -11.22 9.95 8.03
N LEU A 21 -10.97 11.13 8.59
CA LEU A 21 -11.19 12.42 7.93
C LEU A 21 -10.19 12.64 6.78
N LEU A 22 -8.94 12.16 6.91
CA LEU A 22 -7.94 12.19 5.84
C LEU A 22 -8.23 11.17 4.72
N LEU A 23 -8.88 10.04 5.03
CA LEU A 23 -9.36 9.06 4.03
C LEU A 23 -10.49 9.64 3.15
N ALA A 24 -11.30 10.56 3.67
CA ALA A 24 -12.42 11.16 2.95
C ALA A 24 -12.02 12.27 1.96
N THR A 25 -10.84 12.88 2.13
CA THR A 25 -10.37 13.99 1.28
C THR A 25 -9.50 13.54 0.10
N GLY A 26 -9.22 12.24 -0.03
CA GLY A 26 -8.24 11.70 -0.98
C GLY A 26 -8.62 11.71 -2.47
N CYS A 27 -9.77 12.28 -2.86
CA CYS A 27 -10.18 12.34 -4.26
C CYS A 27 -9.78 13.68 -4.91
N GLN A 28 -8.50 14.05 -4.83
CA GLN A 28 -7.99 15.22 -5.54
C GLN A 28 -7.03 14.76 -6.64
N SER A 29 -7.52 14.85 -7.88
CA SER A 29 -6.80 14.54 -9.11
C SER A 29 -5.55 15.42 -9.27
N GLN A 30 -4.49 14.85 -9.84
CA GLN A 30 -3.17 15.46 -10.04
C GLN A 30 -3.16 16.74 -10.91
N HIS A 31 -4.26 17.10 -11.57
CA HIS A 31 -4.36 18.32 -12.38
C HIS A 31 -5.66 19.07 -12.08
N ARG A 32 -5.57 20.38 -11.79
CA ARG A 32 -6.72 21.25 -11.41
C ARG A 32 -7.85 21.26 -12.44
N PHE A 33 -7.54 20.91 -13.69
CA PHE A 33 -8.46 20.91 -14.82
C PHE A 33 -9.08 19.53 -15.13
N ILE A 34 -8.54 18.43 -14.62
CA ILE A 34 -9.05 17.07 -14.89
C ILE A 34 -9.71 16.55 -13.62
N LYS A 35 -11.02 16.31 -13.66
CA LYS A 35 -11.78 15.92 -12.46
C LYS A 35 -11.80 14.42 -12.22
N LYS A 36 -11.87 13.61 -13.29
CA LYS A 36 -12.03 12.16 -13.17
C LYS A 36 -11.53 11.44 -14.40
N THR A 37 -10.85 10.32 -14.20
CA THR A 37 -10.52 9.35 -15.24
C THR A 37 -11.04 7.98 -14.84
N ALA A 38 -11.59 7.24 -15.78
CA ALA A 38 -12.12 5.90 -15.53
C ALA A 38 -12.12 5.07 -16.81
N PHE A 39 -11.94 3.76 -16.68
CA PHE A 39 -12.21 2.83 -17.76
C PHE A 39 -13.72 2.72 -18.01
N LYS A 40 -14.13 2.63 -19.28
CA LYS A 40 -15.50 2.35 -19.70
C LYS A 40 -15.47 1.14 -20.63
N GLY A 41 -16.10 0.04 -20.21
CA GLY A 41 -15.99 -1.22 -20.95
C GLY A 41 -14.55 -1.77 -20.96
N THR A 42 -14.22 -2.61 -21.94
CA THR A 42 -12.90 -3.25 -22.11
C THR A 42 -11.91 -2.42 -22.92
N ASN A 43 -12.39 -1.51 -23.77
CA ASN A 43 -11.57 -0.85 -24.78
C ASN A 43 -11.60 0.69 -24.67
N ASP A 44 -12.28 1.27 -23.67
CA ASP A 44 -12.40 2.73 -23.60
C ASP A 44 -11.85 3.32 -22.30
N ILE A 45 -11.22 4.48 -22.42
CA ILE A 45 -10.82 5.35 -21.30
C ILE A 45 -11.60 6.65 -21.40
N ILE A 46 -12.38 6.98 -20.35
CA ILE A 46 -13.06 8.27 -20.22
C ILE A 46 -12.21 9.22 -19.37
N ILE A 47 -12.04 10.45 -19.87
CA ILE A 47 -11.41 11.57 -19.19
C ILE A 47 -12.44 12.69 -19.06
N THR A 48 -12.71 13.14 -17.83
CA THR A 48 -13.65 14.22 -17.54
C THR A 48 -12.90 15.47 -17.07
N PHE A 49 -13.12 16.57 -17.79
CA PHE A 49 -12.51 17.88 -17.55
C PHE A 49 -13.43 18.80 -16.72
N ALA A 50 -12.83 19.80 -16.08
CA ALA A 50 -13.54 20.79 -15.27
C ALA A 50 -14.30 21.83 -16.11
N ALA A 51 -13.80 22.14 -17.31
CA ALA A 51 -14.42 23.04 -18.29
C ALA A 51 -14.40 22.39 -19.69
N PRO A 52 -15.21 22.87 -20.65
CA PRO A 52 -15.22 22.30 -22.00
C PRO A 52 -13.88 22.54 -22.71
N VAL A 53 -13.34 21.49 -23.32
CA VAL A 53 -12.14 21.55 -24.16
C VAL A 53 -12.49 21.86 -25.61
N ASP A 54 -11.56 22.51 -26.32
CA ASP A 54 -11.76 22.89 -27.71
C ASP A 54 -11.83 21.64 -28.61
N GLU A 55 -12.83 21.57 -29.49
CA GLU A 55 -13.07 20.37 -30.31
C GLU A 55 -11.91 20.02 -31.24
N SER A 56 -11.22 21.02 -31.78
CA SER A 56 -10.08 20.86 -32.69
C SER A 56 -8.88 20.23 -31.98
N TRP A 57 -8.69 20.53 -30.70
CA TRP A 57 -7.64 19.93 -29.88
C TRP A 57 -8.03 18.52 -29.46
N ALA A 58 -9.26 18.33 -28.98
CA ALA A 58 -9.71 17.06 -28.41
C ALA A 58 -9.83 15.92 -29.43
N LYS A 59 -10.10 16.22 -30.71
CA LYS A 59 -10.18 15.21 -31.77
C LYS A 59 -8.83 14.78 -32.35
N ASN A 60 -7.73 15.47 -32.00
CA ASN A 60 -6.42 15.17 -32.53
C ASN A 60 -5.72 14.10 -31.70
N ILE A 61 -5.47 12.93 -32.31
CA ILE A 61 -4.90 11.75 -31.67
C ILE A 61 -3.48 12.04 -31.16
N SER A 62 -2.69 12.83 -31.88
CA SER A 62 -1.30 13.15 -31.53
C SER A 62 -1.14 13.90 -30.21
N ASN A 63 -2.24 14.46 -29.67
CA ASN A 63 -2.25 15.14 -28.39
C ASN A 63 -2.29 14.17 -27.19
N TYR A 64 -2.56 12.89 -27.45
CA TYR A 64 -2.69 11.85 -26.44
C TYR A 64 -1.61 10.80 -26.62
N ARG A 65 -0.93 10.45 -25.53
CA ARG A 65 -0.08 9.26 -25.46
C ARG A 65 -0.52 8.39 -24.32
N VAL A 66 -0.73 7.11 -24.58
CA VAL A 66 -1.20 6.15 -23.57
C VAL A 66 -0.27 4.96 -23.57
N TYR A 67 0.21 4.60 -22.39
CA TYR A 67 1.10 3.45 -22.19
C TYR A 67 0.79 2.80 -20.85
N GLU A 68 1.19 1.54 -20.68
CA GLU A 68 1.10 0.85 -19.40
C GLU A 68 2.24 1.31 -18.47
N LYS A 69 1.97 1.56 -17.18
CA LYS A 69 3.01 2.02 -16.24
C LYS A 69 4.29 1.15 -16.22
N PRO A 70 4.24 -0.20 -16.26
CA PRO A 70 5.47 -1.01 -16.29
C PRO A 70 6.25 -0.89 -17.60
N ASP A 71 5.58 -0.59 -18.72
CA ASP A 71 6.16 -0.61 -20.07
C ASP A 71 5.96 0.76 -20.77
N PRO A 72 6.73 1.78 -20.35
CA PRO A 72 6.59 3.15 -20.87
C PRO A 72 6.97 3.31 -22.34
N ASP A 73 7.68 2.34 -22.91
CA ASP A 73 8.16 2.37 -24.30
C ASP A 73 7.11 1.84 -25.30
N ILE A 74 6.02 1.22 -24.84
CA ILE A 74 4.96 0.65 -25.69
C ILE A 74 3.73 1.55 -25.64
N GLU A 75 3.54 2.35 -26.70
CA GLU A 75 2.35 3.19 -26.86
C GLU A 75 1.15 2.39 -27.39
N LEU A 76 0.02 2.49 -26.69
CA LEU A 76 -1.24 1.88 -27.08
C LEU A 76 -1.92 2.72 -28.17
N LYS A 77 -2.36 2.05 -29.25
CA LYS A 77 -2.99 2.70 -30.40
C LYS A 77 -4.44 3.10 -30.09
N ILE A 78 -4.72 4.39 -30.22
CA ILE A 78 -6.06 4.96 -30.08
C ILE A 78 -6.73 4.93 -31.46
N GLY A 79 -7.84 4.20 -31.58
CA GLY A 79 -8.60 4.08 -32.83
C GLY A 79 -9.50 5.29 -33.09
N SER A 80 -10.24 5.76 -32.07
CA SER A 80 -11.08 6.96 -32.22
C SER A 80 -11.26 7.73 -30.91
N ILE A 81 -11.61 9.00 -31.04
CA ILE A 81 -11.86 9.88 -29.89
C ILE A 81 -13.26 10.46 -30.00
N THR A 82 -14.10 10.22 -29.00
CA THR A 82 -15.45 10.78 -28.94
C THR A 82 -15.56 11.83 -27.84
N LEU A 83 -16.17 12.96 -28.21
CA LEU A 83 -16.46 14.06 -27.29
C LEU A 83 -17.90 13.90 -26.79
N SER A 84 -18.09 13.89 -25.48
CA SER A 84 -19.41 13.77 -24.86
C SER A 84 -19.64 14.90 -23.85
N ASN A 85 -20.92 15.14 -23.53
CA ASN A 85 -21.35 16.11 -22.53
C ASN A 85 -20.89 17.56 -22.81
N GLY A 86 -21.07 18.02 -24.05
CA GLY A 86 -20.78 19.40 -24.46
C GLY A 86 -19.30 19.80 -24.34
N GLY A 87 -18.37 18.86 -24.58
CA GLY A 87 -16.93 19.10 -24.54
C GLY A 87 -16.26 18.90 -23.19
N ARG A 88 -16.98 18.40 -22.18
CA ARG A 88 -16.42 18.16 -20.84
C ARG A 88 -15.90 16.74 -20.63
N SER A 89 -16.26 15.79 -21.50
CA SER A 89 -15.81 14.41 -21.39
C SER A 89 -15.23 13.94 -22.72
N VAL A 90 -14.01 13.43 -22.70
CA VAL A 90 -13.34 12.80 -23.84
C VAL A 90 -13.27 11.31 -23.59
N THR A 91 -13.70 10.50 -24.55
CA THR A 91 -13.57 9.04 -24.50
C THR A 91 -12.58 8.61 -25.57
N LEU A 92 -11.49 7.98 -25.15
CA LEU A 92 -10.51 7.36 -26.03
C LEU A 92 -10.93 5.91 -26.26
N HIS A 93 -11.17 5.54 -27.52
CA HIS A 93 -11.49 4.18 -27.94
C HIS A 93 -10.22 3.53 -28.50
N PHE A 94 -9.84 2.39 -27.95
CA PHE A 94 -8.66 1.63 -28.36
C PHE A 94 -9.03 0.51 -29.33
N GLU A 95 -8.14 0.22 -30.27
CA GLU A 95 -8.33 -0.86 -31.26
C GLU A 95 -8.28 -2.24 -30.60
N GLU A 96 -7.46 -2.38 -29.57
CA GLU A 96 -7.25 -3.60 -28.80
C GLU A 96 -7.85 -3.50 -27.40
N ALA A 97 -8.14 -4.64 -26.78
CA ALA A 97 -8.64 -4.68 -25.41
C ALA A 97 -7.56 -4.21 -24.43
N LEU A 98 -7.91 -3.28 -23.55
CA LEU A 98 -6.98 -2.73 -22.57
C LEU A 98 -6.74 -3.70 -21.42
N ASN A 99 -5.48 -3.81 -20.97
CA ASN A 99 -5.10 -4.59 -19.80
C ASN A 99 -5.53 -3.89 -18.50
N GLN A 100 -6.74 -4.15 -18.02
CA GLN A 100 -7.31 -3.41 -16.88
C GLN A 100 -6.64 -3.71 -15.53
N ASP A 101 -5.76 -4.70 -15.48
CA ASP A 101 -5.05 -5.11 -14.27
C ASP A 101 -3.83 -4.20 -14.01
N GLN A 102 -3.28 -3.62 -15.07
CA GLN A 102 -2.17 -2.68 -15.04
C GLN A 102 -2.67 -1.22 -15.03
N PRO A 103 -2.08 -0.32 -14.22
CA PRO A 103 -2.39 1.10 -14.30
C PRO A 103 -1.89 1.68 -15.62
N HIS A 104 -2.76 2.40 -16.33
CA HIS A 104 -2.44 3.07 -17.59
C HIS A 104 -2.09 4.53 -17.34
N MET A 105 -1.05 5.03 -18.00
CA MET A 105 -0.65 6.43 -17.96
C MET A 105 -1.13 7.12 -19.22
N VAL A 106 -1.93 8.17 -19.06
CA VAL A 106 -2.41 9.01 -20.17
C VAL A 106 -1.72 10.37 -20.08
N THR A 107 -0.90 10.67 -21.08
CA THR A 107 -0.25 11.96 -21.28
C THR A 107 -1.03 12.78 -22.27
N MET A 108 -1.43 13.99 -21.86
CA MET A 108 -2.10 14.97 -22.70
C MET A 108 -1.20 16.18 -22.89
N GLN A 109 -0.91 16.55 -24.14
CA GLN A 109 -0.07 17.70 -24.45
C GLN A 109 -0.90 18.94 -24.80
N ASN A 110 -0.54 20.09 -24.20
CA ASN A 110 -1.12 21.41 -24.51
C ASN A 110 -2.65 21.46 -24.52
N ILE A 111 -3.29 21.12 -23.39
CA ILE A 111 -4.76 21.12 -23.28
C ILE A 111 -5.31 22.52 -23.57
N MET A 112 -6.19 22.66 -24.57
CA MET A 112 -6.81 23.93 -24.95
C MET A 112 -8.26 24.02 -24.46
N SER A 113 -8.61 25.11 -23.79
CA SER A 113 -9.98 25.41 -23.36
C SER A 113 -10.30 26.89 -23.54
N GLY A 114 -11.28 27.18 -24.41
CA GLY A 114 -11.70 28.56 -24.68
C GLY A 114 -10.58 29.41 -25.29
N GLY A 115 -9.72 28.80 -26.13
CA GLY A 115 -8.61 29.49 -26.80
C GLY A 115 -7.38 29.78 -25.93
N LYS A 116 -7.31 29.29 -24.68
CA LYS A 116 -6.13 29.40 -23.81
C LYS A 116 -5.53 28.02 -23.54
N SER A 117 -4.19 27.95 -23.55
CA SER A 117 -3.45 26.74 -23.16
C SER A 117 -3.45 26.57 -21.64
N VAL A 118 -3.95 25.43 -21.19
CA VAL A 118 -4.07 25.01 -19.79
C VAL A 118 -2.87 24.14 -19.36
N GLY A 119 -1.91 23.91 -20.28
CA GLY A 119 -0.70 23.12 -20.04
C GLY A 119 -0.86 21.63 -20.37
N SER A 120 0.18 20.85 -20.08
CA SER A 120 0.21 19.40 -20.29
C SER A 120 -0.13 18.67 -18.99
N ALA A 121 -0.88 17.57 -19.08
CA ALA A 121 -1.29 16.79 -17.92
C ALA A 121 -0.95 15.32 -18.10
N TYR A 122 -0.51 14.70 -17.01
CA TYR A 122 -0.24 13.27 -16.91
C TYR A 122 -1.24 12.69 -15.92
N VAL A 123 -2.04 11.72 -16.36
CA VAL A 123 -3.09 11.14 -15.53
C VAL A 123 -3.00 9.63 -15.52
N LYS A 124 -2.97 9.08 -14.32
CA LYS A 124 -3.05 7.64 -14.09
C LYS A 124 -4.51 7.19 -14.10
N VAL A 125 -4.82 6.19 -14.92
CA VAL A 125 -6.14 5.55 -15.00
C VAL A 125 -6.02 4.15 -14.41
N LYS A 126 -6.81 3.88 -13.37
CA LYS A 126 -6.88 2.56 -12.72
C LYS A 126 -8.33 2.19 -12.45
N LYS A 127 -8.67 0.91 -12.60
CA LYS A 127 -9.99 0.39 -12.26
C LYS A 127 -10.19 0.45 -10.75
N LEU A 128 -11.16 1.25 -10.29
CA LEU A 128 -11.57 1.25 -8.89
C LEU A 128 -12.67 0.21 -8.71
N TYR A 129 -12.32 -0.96 -8.18
CA TYR A 129 -13.28 -2.01 -7.89
C TYR A 129 -12.97 -2.62 -6.52
N LEU A 130 -14.00 -2.82 -5.70
CA LEU A 130 -13.87 -3.48 -4.39
C LEU A 130 -13.15 -4.84 -4.50
N GLY A 131 -13.33 -5.55 -5.62
CA GLY A 131 -12.62 -6.79 -5.93
C GLY A 131 -11.10 -6.62 -6.10
N VAL A 132 -10.64 -5.50 -6.68
CA VAL A 132 -9.21 -5.18 -6.80
C VAL A 132 -8.62 -4.81 -5.45
N LEU A 133 -9.38 -4.12 -4.59
CA LEU A 133 -8.95 -3.85 -3.20
C LEU A 133 -8.75 -5.16 -2.42
N PHE A 134 -9.65 -6.12 -2.61
CA PHE A 134 -9.55 -7.44 -2.00
C PHE A 134 -8.42 -8.29 -2.61
N SER A 135 -8.17 -8.17 -3.92
CA SER A 135 -7.03 -8.83 -4.56
C SER A 135 -5.70 -8.26 -4.10
N VAL A 136 -5.59 -6.94 -3.89
CA VAL A 136 -4.41 -6.31 -3.29
C VAL A 136 -4.20 -6.80 -1.86
N LEU A 137 -5.27 -6.93 -1.07
CA LEU A 137 -5.21 -7.46 0.28
C LEU A 137 -4.67 -8.89 0.30
N ILE A 138 -5.30 -9.81 -0.45
CA ILE A 138 -4.88 -11.22 -0.52
C ILE A 138 -3.51 -11.35 -1.17
N GLY A 139 -3.25 -10.57 -2.21
CA GLY A 139 -1.99 -10.51 -2.92
C GLY A 139 -0.84 -10.14 -1.98
N ALA A 140 -1.00 -9.08 -1.19
CA ALA A 140 0.01 -8.67 -0.21
C ALA A 140 0.15 -9.65 0.96
N MET A 141 -0.94 -10.32 1.34
CA MET A 141 -0.97 -11.26 2.47
C MET A 141 -0.33 -12.61 2.14
N LEU A 142 -0.59 -13.17 0.95
CA LEU A 142 -0.14 -14.50 0.53
C LEU A 142 0.81 -14.48 -0.67
N ILE A 143 0.41 -13.89 -1.80
CA ILE A 143 1.11 -14.04 -3.10
C ILE A 143 2.49 -13.34 -3.07
N HIS A 144 2.50 -12.08 -2.67
CA HIS A 144 3.69 -11.24 -2.51
C HIS A 144 4.02 -11.02 -1.04
N ASN A 145 4.03 -12.11 -0.26
CA ASN A 145 4.31 -12.04 1.17
C ASN A 145 5.68 -11.38 1.43
N PHE A 146 5.68 -10.31 2.22
CA PHE A 146 6.88 -9.53 2.49
C PHE A 146 7.97 -10.32 3.24
N VAL A 147 7.59 -11.31 4.04
CA VAL A 147 8.53 -12.12 4.83
C VAL A 147 9.16 -13.21 4.00
N PHE A 148 8.34 -14.01 3.29
CA PHE A 148 8.82 -15.21 2.61
C PHE A 148 9.27 -14.96 1.16
N THR A 149 8.64 -14.02 0.45
CA THR A 149 8.96 -13.73 -0.95
C THR A 149 9.99 -12.61 -1.07
N LYS A 150 9.91 -11.58 -0.22
CA LYS A 150 10.81 -10.41 -0.25
C LYS A 150 11.89 -10.42 0.83
N TYR A 151 11.89 -11.40 1.73
CA TYR A 151 12.88 -11.55 2.81
C TYR A 151 13.00 -10.33 3.75
N LEU A 152 11.91 -9.57 3.92
CA LEU A 152 11.88 -8.39 4.77
C LEU A 152 11.41 -8.77 6.18
N GLY A 153 11.92 -8.06 7.20
CA GLY A 153 11.41 -8.15 8.57
C GLY A 153 11.81 -9.40 9.36
N LEU A 154 12.82 -10.14 8.88
CA LEU A 154 13.32 -11.37 9.48
C LEU A 154 13.81 -11.19 10.93
N CYS A 155 14.30 -9.99 11.28
CA CYS A 155 14.82 -9.68 12.63
C CYS A 155 13.77 -9.89 13.73
N VAL A 156 12.58 -9.31 13.54
CA VAL A 156 11.46 -9.46 14.48
C VAL A 156 10.83 -10.85 14.36
N PHE A 157 10.79 -11.38 13.14
CA PHE A 157 10.25 -12.70 12.84
C PHE A 157 10.94 -13.83 13.61
N PHE A 158 12.28 -13.90 13.59
CA PHE A 158 13.02 -14.92 14.34
C PHE A 158 13.03 -14.65 15.84
N GLY A 159 13.00 -13.38 16.25
CA GLY A 159 12.99 -12.99 17.65
C GLY A 159 11.69 -13.40 18.38
N THR A 160 10.54 -13.26 17.73
CA THR A 160 9.22 -13.39 18.38
C THR A 160 8.46 -14.68 18.05
N SER A 161 9.02 -15.55 17.20
CA SER A 161 8.41 -16.83 16.80
C SER A 161 8.68 -18.01 17.75
N GLN A 162 9.25 -17.79 18.95
CA GLN A 162 9.50 -18.91 19.88
C GLN A 162 8.23 -19.41 20.57
N LYS A 163 7.29 -18.51 20.89
CA LYS A 163 6.05 -18.87 21.60
C LYS A 163 4.84 -18.39 20.82
N LYS A 164 3.82 -19.24 20.71
CA LYS A 164 2.61 -18.95 19.93
C LYS A 164 1.84 -17.74 20.45
N SER A 165 1.70 -17.62 21.77
CA SER A 165 1.04 -16.47 22.42
C SER A 165 1.76 -15.15 22.15
N THR A 166 3.11 -15.18 22.18
CA THR A 166 3.97 -14.03 21.86
C THR A 166 3.90 -13.68 20.37
N ALA A 167 3.95 -14.67 19.48
CA ALA A 167 3.91 -14.46 18.03
C ALA A 167 2.61 -13.79 17.58
N VAL A 168 1.46 -14.22 18.10
CA VAL A 168 0.15 -13.62 17.78
C VAL A 168 0.07 -12.18 18.30
N GLY A 169 0.47 -11.94 19.56
CA GLY A 169 0.46 -10.58 20.13
C GLY A 169 1.37 -9.61 19.36
N MET A 170 2.53 -10.09 18.92
CA MET A 170 3.46 -9.31 18.11
C MET A 170 2.88 -9.01 16.72
N GLY A 171 2.33 -10.03 16.04
CA GLY A 171 1.74 -9.88 14.70
C GLY A 171 0.59 -8.87 14.68
N VAL A 172 -0.29 -8.89 15.68
CA VAL A 172 -1.39 -7.92 15.79
C VAL A 172 -0.86 -6.51 16.03
N THR A 173 0.08 -6.34 16.95
CA THR A 173 0.70 -5.04 17.25
C THR A 173 1.39 -4.47 16.01
N PHE A 174 2.13 -5.31 15.29
CA PHE A 174 2.83 -4.96 14.06
C PHE A 174 1.87 -4.53 12.95
N THR A 175 0.75 -5.22 12.79
CA THR A 175 -0.31 -4.87 11.82
C THR A 175 -0.88 -3.48 12.11
N ILE A 176 -1.18 -3.19 13.39
CA ILE A 176 -1.71 -1.88 13.79
C ILE A 176 -0.71 -0.76 13.50
N VAL A 177 0.55 -0.95 13.91
CA VAL A 177 1.63 0.02 13.64
C VAL A 177 1.77 0.27 12.14
N MET A 178 1.79 -0.80 11.34
CA MET A 178 1.97 -0.70 9.89
C MET A 178 0.82 0.03 9.20
N VAL A 179 -0.41 -0.22 9.60
CA VAL A 179 -1.58 0.48 9.04
C VAL A 179 -1.52 1.96 9.37
N VAL A 180 -1.25 2.31 10.64
CA VAL A 180 -1.16 3.71 11.08
C VAL A 180 0.00 4.43 10.39
N SER A 181 1.19 3.83 10.35
CA SER A 181 2.37 4.44 9.74
C SER A 181 2.21 4.60 8.22
N ALA A 182 1.65 3.61 7.53
CA ALA A 182 1.41 3.69 6.09
C ALA A 182 0.37 4.77 5.75
N MET A 183 -0.69 4.91 6.55
CA MET A 183 -1.70 5.96 6.35
C MET A 183 -1.16 7.37 6.60
N MET A 184 -0.35 7.54 7.64
CA MET A 184 0.32 8.81 7.91
C MET A 184 1.32 9.16 6.79
N SER A 185 2.11 8.17 6.35
CA SER A 185 3.06 8.36 5.24
C SER A 185 2.37 8.67 3.93
N TRP A 186 1.22 8.03 3.63
CA TRP A 186 0.41 8.33 2.46
C TRP A 186 -0.07 9.78 2.45
N ALA A 187 -0.67 10.22 3.56
CA ALA A 187 -1.19 11.57 3.70
C ALA A 187 -0.06 12.60 3.53
N LEU A 188 1.07 12.39 4.19
CA LEU A 188 2.20 13.31 4.12
C LEU A 188 2.82 13.32 2.71
N TYR A 189 2.95 12.15 2.06
CA TYR A 189 3.45 12.06 0.70
C TYR A 189 2.60 12.87 -0.30
N GLN A 190 1.27 12.68 -0.25
CA GLN A 190 0.36 13.34 -1.19
C GLN A 190 0.17 14.84 -0.89
N PHE A 191 0.11 15.24 0.38
CA PHE A 191 -0.17 16.64 0.76
C PHE A 191 1.08 17.51 0.92
N VAL A 192 2.27 16.93 1.11
CA VAL A 192 3.50 17.71 1.36
C VAL A 192 4.59 17.37 0.35
N LEU A 193 5.00 16.12 0.17
CA LEU A 193 6.18 15.84 -0.67
C LEU A 193 5.92 16.17 -2.14
N LYS A 194 4.76 15.77 -2.63
CA LYS A 194 4.34 15.96 -4.02
C LYS A 194 4.17 17.43 -4.44
N PRO A 195 3.45 18.30 -3.72
CA PRO A 195 3.30 19.70 -4.13
C PRO A 195 4.60 20.51 -4.01
N TYR A 196 5.51 20.12 -3.10
CA TYR A 196 6.77 20.82 -2.90
C TYR A 196 7.94 20.21 -3.69
N HIS A 197 7.71 19.17 -4.51
CA HIS A 197 8.73 18.45 -5.29
C HIS A 197 9.91 17.93 -4.44
N LEU A 198 9.62 17.44 -3.24
CA LEU A 198 10.60 16.98 -2.24
C LEU A 198 10.74 15.44 -2.23
N ASP A 199 10.58 14.78 -3.38
CA ASP A 199 10.57 13.31 -3.48
C ASP A 199 11.87 12.67 -2.96
N TYR A 200 13.01 13.36 -3.06
CA TYR A 200 14.30 12.88 -2.55
C TYR A 200 14.33 12.73 -1.01
N LEU A 201 13.47 13.44 -0.28
CA LEU A 201 13.43 13.43 1.19
C LEU A 201 12.54 12.31 1.76
N GLN A 202 11.87 11.54 0.89
CA GLN A 202 10.86 10.55 1.28
C GLN A 202 11.34 9.54 2.32
N ILE A 203 12.56 9.01 2.18
CA ILE A 203 13.09 7.99 3.09
C ILE A 203 13.24 8.55 4.51
N ILE A 204 13.81 9.75 4.65
CA ILE A 204 14.05 10.39 5.94
C ILE A 204 12.70 10.68 6.62
N VAL A 205 11.73 11.20 5.86
CA VAL A 205 10.40 11.51 6.36
C VAL A 205 9.66 10.24 6.81
N PHE A 206 9.70 9.17 6.01
CA PHE A 206 9.04 7.90 6.35
C PHE A 206 9.66 7.25 7.60
N ILE A 207 10.98 7.28 7.77
CA ILE A 207 11.64 6.81 9.00
C ILE A 207 11.13 7.61 10.21
N GLY A 208 11.03 8.93 10.10
CA GLY A 208 10.52 9.80 11.15
C GLY A 208 9.07 9.47 11.54
N LEU A 209 8.19 9.29 10.55
CA LEU A 209 6.78 8.94 10.76
C LEU A 209 6.60 7.56 11.40
N VAL A 210 7.39 6.59 10.96
CA VAL A 210 7.41 5.24 11.54
C VAL A 210 7.87 5.31 13.00
N SER A 211 8.96 6.01 13.29
CA SER A 211 9.47 6.19 14.65
C SER A 211 8.40 6.78 15.58
N LEU A 212 7.73 7.85 15.14
CA LEU A 212 6.63 8.48 15.87
C LEU A 212 5.47 7.50 16.14
N SER A 213 5.08 6.72 15.12
CA SER A 213 3.97 5.75 15.21
C SER A 213 4.30 4.62 16.19
N VAL A 214 5.51 4.06 16.11
CA VAL A 214 5.95 2.99 17.01
C VAL A 214 6.06 3.50 18.45
N GLN A 215 6.57 4.71 18.65
CA GLN A 215 6.71 5.29 19.98
C GLN A 215 5.37 5.61 20.64
N ALA A 216 4.37 6.03 19.85
CA ALA A 216 2.99 6.15 20.32
C ALA A 216 2.45 4.80 20.79
N VAL A 217 2.68 3.73 20.02
CA VAL A 217 2.26 2.37 20.36
C VAL A 217 2.99 1.83 21.60
N ASP A 218 4.30 2.08 21.76
CA ASP A 218 5.07 1.72 22.96
C ASP A 218 4.42 2.30 24.23
N THR A 219 4.09 3.59 24.18
CA THR A 219 3.46 4.30 25.30
C THR A 219 2.06 3.75 25.62
N ILE A 220 1.28 3.41 24.58
CA ILE A 220 -0.05 2.82 24.72
C ILE A 220 0.05 1.41 25.36
N LEU A 221 0.97 0.56 24.89
CA LEU A 221 1.13 -0.79 25.44
C LEU A 221 1.54 -0.79 26.91
N ARG A 222 2.45 0.12 27.32
CA ARG A 222 2.83 0.29 28.73
C ARG A 222 1.63 0.56 29.63
N LYS A 223 0.61 1.26 29.13
CA LYS A 223 -0.57 1.67 29.91
C LYS A 223 -1.71 0.65 29.88
N ILE A 224 -1.92 -0.04 28.76
CA ILE A 224 -3.04 -0.97 28.61
C ILE A 224 -2.70 -2.36 29.19
N ASN A 225 -1.52 -2.89 28.91
CA ASN A 225 -1.18 -4.26 29.31
C ASN A 225 0.32 -4.39 29.67
N PRO A 226 0.68 -4.11 30.94
CA PRO A 226 2.08 -4.14 31.39
C PRO A 226 2.70 -5.55 31.35
N THR A 227 1.89 -6.60 31.44
CA THR A 227 2.36 -7.99 31.31
C THR A 227 2.84 -8.26 29.88
N LEU A 228 2.08 -7.77 28.90
CA LEU A 228 2.41 -7.89 27.49
C LEU A 228 3.64 -7.03 27.14
N PHE A 229 3.73 -5.82 27.71
CA PHE A 229 4.90 -4.95 27.58
C PHE A 229 6.18 -5.58 28.15
N LYS A 230 6.13 -6.26 29.31
CA LYS A 230 7.31 -6.97 29.86
C LYS A 230 7.80 -8.10 28.95
N ALA A 231 6.91 -8.75 28.22
CA ALA A 231 7.28 -9.80 27.26
C ALA A 231 7.80 -9.24 25.92
N PHE A 232 7.35 -8.05 25.52
CA PHE A 232 7.66 -7.43 24.22
C PHE A 232 8.64 -6.26 24.24
N GLY A 233 9.03 -5.77 25.43
CA GLY A 233 9.78 -4.51 25.59
C GLY A 233 11.04 -4.40 24.74
N VAL A 234 11.78 -5.50 24.58
CA VAL A 234 12.98 -5.55 23.73
C VAL A 234 12.62 -5.52 22.23
N TYR A 235 11.51 -6.13 21.84
CA TYR A 235 11.11 -6.24 20.43
C TYR A 235 10.46 -4.97 19.89
N LEU A 236 9.90 -4.10 20.74
CA LEU A 236 9.32 -2.81 20.34
C LEU A 236 10.35 -1.90 19.65
N VAL A 237 11.61 -1.90 20.12
CA VAL A 237 12.71 -1.18 19.45
C VAL A 237 13.05 -1.81 18.09
N LEU A 238 12.99 -3.14 17.97
CA LEU A 238 13.20 -3.85 16.72
C LEU A 238 12.08 -3.60 15.68
N VAL A 239 10.89 -3.13 16.11
CA VAL A 239 9.82 -2.73 15.19
C VAL A 239 10.23 -1.47 14.41
N ILE A 240 10.86 -0.49 15.07
CA ILE A 240 11.28 0.77 14.46
C ILE A 240 12.24 0.52 13.29
N ALA A 241 13.19 -0.40 13.49
CA ALA A 241 14.18 -0.78 12.49
C ALA A 241 13.72 -1.93 11.58
N ASN A 242 12.43 -2.25 11.55
CA ASN A 242 11.93 -3.34 10.71
C ASN A 242 11.81 -2.92 9.25
N CYS A 243 12.44 -3.68 8.36
CA CYS A 243 12.46 -3.39 6.93
C CYS A 243 11.07 -3.38 6.28
N ILE A 244 10.11 -4.18 6.75
CA ILE A 244 8.76 -4.21 6.18
C ILE A 244 8.03 -2.90 6.47
N ILE A 245 8.18 -2.35 7.67
CA ILE A 245 7.46 -1.14 8.09
C ILE A 245 7.91 0.07 7.27
N LEU A 246 9.17 0.10 6.81
CA LEU A 246 9.66 1.12 5.90
C LEU A 246 9.35 0.82 4.42
N ALA A 247 9.45 -0.45 4.01
CA ALA A 247 9.21 -0.84 2.62
C ALA A 247 7.78 -0.56 2.16
N VAL A 248 6.77 -0.77 3.02
CA VAL A 248 5.36 -0.56 2.65
C VAL A 248 5.06 0.89 2.28
N PRO A 249 5.38 1.92 3.10
CA PRO A 249 5.28 3.32 2.72
C PRO A 249 6.05 3.69 1.45
N LEU A 250 7.23 3.09 1.24
CA LEU A 250 8.05 3.39 0.05
C LEU A 250 7.40 2.85 -1.23
N ILE A 251 6.91 1.61 -1.19
CA ILE A 251 6.14 0.99 -2.29
C ILE A 251 4.85 1.79 -2.55
N LEU A 252 4.29 2.40 -1.51
CA LEU A 252 3.11 3.23 -1.60
C LEU A 252 3.34 4.51 -2.41
N ALA A 253 4.44 5.18 -2.10
CA ALA A 253 4.88 6.39 -2.78
C ALA A 253 5.24 6.09 -4.23
N ASP A 254 6.06 5.06 -4.45
CA ASP A 254 6.51 4.63 -5.79
C ASP A 254 5.34 4.22 -6.70
N ASN A 255 4.35 3.52 -6.14
CA ASN A 255 3.17 3.12 -6.90
C ASN A 255 2.11 4.20 -7.02
N GLU A 256 2.19 5.31 -6.30
CA GLU A 256 1.14 6.33 -6.19
C GLU A 256 -0.25 5.71 -5.96
N TYR A 257 -0.37 4.93 -4.88
CA TYR A 257 -1.64 4.31 -4.50
C TYR A 257 -2.64 5.33 -3.93
N ASN A 258 -3.93 5.08 -4.12
CA ASN A 258 -5.00 5.84 -3.47
C ASN A 258 -5.12 5.47 -2.00
N ALA A 259 -5.76 6.34 -1.19
CA ALA A 259 -5.94 6.14 0.26
C ALA A 259 -6.46 4.74 0.62
N TRP A 260 -7.46 4.26 -0.12
CA TRP A 260 -8.06 2.93 0.09
C TRP A 260 -7.15 1.77 -0.31
N GLU A 261 -6.40 1.92 -1.41
CA GLU A 261 -5.45 0.90 -1.86
C GLU A 261 -4.27 0.80 -0.89
N SER A 262 -3.82 1.95 -0.41
CA SER A 262 -2.80 2.09 0.61
C SER A 262 -3.19 1.40 1.92
N LEU A 263 -4.45 1.54 2.32
CA LEU A 263 -4.98 0.91 3.52
C LEU A 263 -5.00 -0.61 3.37
N MET A 264 -5.48 -1.12 2.24
CA MET A 264 -5.55 -2.56 1.96
C MET A 264 -4.16 -3.18 1.82
N LEU A 265 -3.21 -2.49 1.19
CA LEU A 265 -1.83 -2.94 1.09
C LEU A 265 -1.18 -3.05 2.48
N ALA A 266 -1.35 -2.03 3.33
CA ALA A 266 -0.80 -2.03 4.69
C ALA A 266 -1.44 -3.10 5.58
N LEU A 267 -2.77 -3.29 5.47
CA LEU A 267 -3.48 -4.38 6.13
C LEU A 267 -2.97 -5.75 5.65
N GLY A 268 -2.83 -5.94 4.35
CA GLY A 268 -2.37 -7.19 3.76
C GLY A 268 -0.93 -7.52 4.16
N ALA A 269 -0.04 -6.52 4.15
CA ALA A 269 1.34 -6.67 4.60
C ALA A 269 1.45 -7.00 6.11
N GLY A 270 0.64 -6.35 6.95
CA GLY A 270 0.60 -6.63 8.38
C GLY A 270 0.03 -8.02 8.71
N LEU A 271 -1.10 -8.37 8.08
CA LEU A 271 -1.72 -9.69 8.22
C LEU A 271 -0.82 -10.79 7.65
N GLY A 272 -0.14 -10.54 6.54
CA GLY A 272 0.84 -11.46 5.96
C GLY A 272 2.01 -11.74 6.90
N PHE A 273 2.49 -10.70 7.62
CA PHE A 273 3.48 -10.87 8.67
C PHE A 273 2.94 -11.67 9.87
N LEU A 274 1.70 -11.43 10.28
CA LEU A 274 1.03 -12.18 11.35
C LEU A 274 0.92 -13.67 10.99
N VAL A 275 0.46 -13.99 9.77
CA VAL A 275 0.36 -15.37 9.28
C VAL A 275 1.73 -16.03 9.24
N ALA A 276 2.74 -15.35 8.70
CA ALA A 276 4.10 -15.87 8.67
C ALA A 276 4.61 -16.20 10.09
N LEU A 277 4.44 -15.27 11.04
CA LEU A 277 4.82 -15.47 12.44
C LEU A 277 4.08 -16.64 13.09
N PHE A 278 2.78 -16.77 12.83
CA PHE A 278 1.95 -17.83 13.37
C PHE A 278 2.38 -19.22 12.85
N LEU A 279 2.63 -19.33 11.55
CA LEU A 279 3.13 -20.56 10.92
C LEU A 279 4.50 -20.93 11.49
N MET A 280 5.41 -19.96 11.57
CA MET A 280 6.75 -20.19 12.10
C MET A 280 6.73 -20.61 13.57
N SER A 281 5.91 -19.96 14.40
CA SER A 281 5.80 -20.33 15.80
C SER A 281 5.21 -21.72 15.99
N SER A 282 4.23 -22.09 15.16
CA SER A 282 3.65 -23.43 15.20
C SER A 282 4.66 -24.51 14.77
N ALA A 283 5.49 -24.21 13.76
CA ALA A 283 6.56 -25.10 13.34
C ALA A 283 7.66 -25.21 14.40
N ARG A 284 8.05 -24.10 15.04
CA ARG A 284 9.05 -24.09 16.11
C ARG A 284 8.63 -24.91 17.32
N GLU A 285 7.37 -24.78 17.75
CA GLU A 285 6.82 -25.58 18.84
C GLU A 285 6.90 -27.08 18.52
N ARG A 286 6.70 -27.49 17.26
CA ARG A 286 6.88 -28.89 16.84
C ARG A 286 8.34 -29.33 16.80
N LEU A 287 9.25 -28.44 16.39
CA LEU A 287 10.70 -28.72 16.34
C LEU A 287 11.31 -28.90 17.73
N GLU A 288 10.75 -28.26 18.76
CA GLU A 288 11.20 -28.45 20.14
C GLU A 288 10.97 -29.87 20.65
N LEU A 289 9.92 -30.56 20.18
CA LEU A 289 9.67 -31.97 20.49
C LEU A 289 10.41 -32.94 19.55
N ALA A 290 10.93 -32.44 18.42
CA ALA A 290 11.61 -33.27 17.44
C ALA A 290 13.05 -33.59 17.86
N ASN A 291 13.57 -34.74 17.42
CA ASN A 291 14.95 -35.13 17.70
C ASN A 291 15.93 -34.42 16.74
N VAL A 292 16.22 -33.15 17.03
CA VAL A 292 17.17 -32.33 16.26
C VAL A 292 18.59 -32.46 16.86
N PRO A 293 19.64 -32.63 16.03
CA PRO A 293 21.02 -32.65 16.51
C PRO A 293 21.35 -31.42 17.37
N PRO A 294 22.15 -31.55 18.45
CA PRO A 294 22.41 -30.46 19.40
C PRO A 294 22.92 -29.17 18.73
N THR A 295 23.77 -29.31 17.71
CA THR A 295 24.37 -28.18 16.97
C THR A 295 23.35 -27.36 16.18
N TYR A 296 22.23 -27.95 15.77
CA TYR A 296 21.21 -27.27 14.96
C TYR A 296 20.06 -26.69 15.79
N ARG A 297 20.00 -26.95 17.11
CA ARG A 297 18.89 -26.51 17.95
C ARG A 297 18.79 -24.99 18.04
N GLY A 298 17.56 -24.48 18.04
CA GLY A 298 17.26 -23.06 18.21
C GLY A 298 17.22 -22.27 16.90
N LEU A 299 18.18 -21.37 16.69
CA LEU A 299 18.21 -20.46 15.54
C LEU A 299 18.60 -21.15 14.21
N PRO A 300 19.60 -22.05 14.15
CA PRO A 300 20.02 -22.67 12.89
C PRO A 300 18.90 -23.47 12.20
N ILE A 301 18.21 -24.35 12.94
CA ILE A 301 17.06 -25.09 12.40
C ILE A 301 15.90 -24.16 12.00
N ALA A 302 15.74 -23.03 12.69
CA ALA A 302 14.71 -22.06 12.34
C ALA A 302 14.98 -21.40 10.98
N PHE A 303 16.24 -21.12 10.63
CA PHE A 303 16.58 -20.65 9.28
C PHE A 303 16.30 -21.69 8.20
N VAL A 304 16.60 -22.97 8.46
CA VAL A 304 16.28 -24.05 7.53
C VAL A 304 14.78 -24.14 7.29
N VAL A 305 13.97 -24.10 8.35
CA VAL A 305 12.51 -24.17 8.25
C VAL A 305 11.92 -22.92 7.61
N ALA A 306 12.47 -21.73 7.88
CA ALA A 306 12.07 -20.51 7.17
C ALA A 306 12.37 -20.60 5.66
N GLY A 307 13.48 -21.21 5.27
CA GLY A 307 13.80 -21.49 3.86
C GLY A 307 12.80 -22.46 3.21
N LEU A 308 12.40 -23.52 3.92
CA LEU A 308 11.34 -24.43 3.45
C LEU A 308 10.00 -23.73 3.28
N PHE A 309 9.63 -22.84 4.21
CA PHE A 309 8.45 -21.99 4.06
C PHE A 309 8.58 -21.04 2.87
N ALA A 310 9.74 -20.42 2.65
CA ALA A 310 9.97 -19.57 1.48
C ALA A 310 9.76 -20.34 0.17
N LEU A 311 10.29 -21.57 0.06
CA LEU A 311 10.07 -22.43 -1.10
C LEU A 311 8.59 -22.78 -1.30
N ALA A 312 7.85 -23.07 -0.22
CA ALA A 312 6.42 -23.34 -0.31
C ALA A 312 5.63 -22.09 -0.77
N PHE A 313 5.97 -20.91 -0.27
CA PHE A 313 5.32 -19.65 -0.63
C PHE A 313 5.67 -19.16 -2.04
N LEU A 314 6.85 -19.50 -2.57
CA LEU A 314 7.20 -19.24 -3.96
C LEU A 314 6.24 -19.94 -4.93
N GLY A 315 5.66 -21.08 -4.56
CA GLY A 315 4.61 -21.76 -5.34
C GLY A 315 3.36 -20.89 -5.55
N PHE A 316 3.08 -19.93 -4.67
CA PHE A 316 1.97 -19.00 -4.81
C PHE A 316 2.29 -17.79 -5.71
N SER A 317 3.56 -17.56 -6.06
CA SER A 317 3.98 -16.40 -6.86
C SER A 317 3.43 -16.40 -8.28
N GLY A 318 2.98 -17.55 -8.80
CA GLY A 318 2.35 -17.67 -10.12
C GLY A 318 0.83 -17.46 -10.13
N MET A 319 0.20 -17.26 -8.96
CA MET A 319 -1.24 -17.01 -8.91
C MET A 319 -1.52 -15.52 -9.11
N SER A 320 -2.07 -15.14 -10.27
CA SER A 320 -2.77 -13.86 -10.42
C SER A 320 -4.21 -14.04 -9.93
N ILE A 321 -4.60 -13.27 -8.92
CA ILE A 321 -6.00 -13.16 -8.51
C ILE A 321 -6.53 -11.91 -9.19
N PHE A 322 -7.18 -12.15 -10.35
CA PHE A 322 -7.62 -11.19 -11.36
C PHE A 322 -6.46 -10.64 -12.19
#